data_AF-A0A7R8WPH2-F1
#
_entry.id   AF-A0A7R8WPH2-F1
#
_cell.length_a   1.000
_cell.length_b   1.000
_cell.length_c   1.000
_cell.angle_alpha   90.00
_cell.angle_beta   90.00
_cell.angle_gamma   90.00
#
_symmetry.space_group_name_H-M   'P 1'
#
loop_
_entity.id
_entity.type
_entity.pdbx_description
1 polymer ?
#
loop_
_entity_poly.entity_id
_entity_poly.type
_entity_poly.pdbx_seq_one_letter_code
_entity_poly.pdbx_strand_id
1 'polypeptide(L)'
;MGQTMPGFFSKGGSGDAKTPSSITDLTSTHSFNSQIKDGEYFIDFYAPWCTHCRKLMPTWESLSKSNKRGSTVVAKVDCTENSKVCKEVGVRGYPTLMYFKEGVLLEEYEGRRSLKDLEDYVETMNETCGANCDQQKLETVSNRKGDTLVRYFDQGGWVKEWVELSKRAQEAGVAVAQVDCSKHFGLCQKVGKPDGRSGPASSYLVMYTDGRPLRTVDTRSTRNVDDAWYQLHGKNETE
;
A
#
# COMPACT_ATOMS: atom_id res chain seq x y z
N MET A 1 70.67 -3.46 -27.27
CA MET A 1 69.68 -3.32 -26.17
C MET A 1 69.01 -1.97 -26.36
N GLY A 2 67.71 -1.77 -26.58
CA GLY A 2 66.55 -2.60 -26.91
C GLY A 2 65.64 -1.72 -27.81
N GLN A 3 65.08 -2.30 -28.88
CA GLN A 3 63.67 -2.71 -29.04
C GLN A 3 62.60 -1.60 -29.05
N THR A 4 61.84 -1.64 -30.13
CA THR A 4 60.67 -0.86 -30.59
C THR A 4 59.34 -1.24 -29.93
N MET A 5 58.40 -0.28 -29.84
CA MET A 5 56.95 -0.31 -30.22
C MET A 5 56.03 0.48 -29.24
N PRO A 6 54.84 0.95 -29.72
CA PRO A 6 54.08 2.06 -29.13
C PRO A 6 52.77 1.63 -28.43
N GLY A 7 52.14 2.59 -27.75
CA GLY A 7 50.72 2.55 -27.37
C GLY A 7 50.47 2.53 -25.87
N PHE A 8 49.66 3.47 -25.38
CA PHE A 8 48.32 3.22 -24.84
C PHE A 8 47.80 4.50 -24.17
N PHE A 9 46.88 5.18 -24.86
CA PHE A 9 45.93 6.10 -24.22
C PHE A 9 44.97 5.27 -23.37
N SER A 10 44.88 5.53 -22.07
CA SER A 10 43.68 5.25 -21.29
C SER A 10 43.64 6.08 -20.01
N LYS A 11 42.84 7.14 -20.02
CA LYS A 11 42.24 7.73 -18.82
C LYS A 11 40.77 7.99 -19.14
N GLY A 12 39.96 6.94 -19.00
CA GLY A 12 38.51 7.02 -18.95
C GLY A 12 38.05 6.53 -17.59
N GLY A 13 38.04 7.42 -16.59
CA GLY A 13 37.29 7.19 -15.36
C GLY A 13 35.82 7.35 -15.69
N SER A 14 35.09 6.24 -15.73
CA SER A 14 33.63 6.23 -15.83
C SER A 14 33.08 6.75 -14.50
N GLY A 15 32.86 8.06 -14.43
CA GLY A 15 31.96 8.63 -13.44
C GLY A 15 30.55 8.25 -13.85
N ASP A 16 29.91 7.38 -13.07
CA ASP A 16 28.48 7.10 -13.18
C ASP A 16 27.72 8.42 -13.02
N ALA A 17 27.30 8.98 -14.14
CA ALA A 17 26.43 10.13 -14.20
C ALA A 17 25.08 9.73 -13.60
N LYS A 18 24.83 10.19 -12.37
CA LYS A 18 23.54 10.10 -11.67
C LYS A 18 22.47 10.72 -12.57
N THR A 19 21.75 9.89 -13.32
CA THR A 19 20.53 10.31 -14.00
C THR A 19 19.56 10.77 -12.90
N PRO A 20 18.93 11.95 -12.98
CA PRO A 20 17.96 12.36 -11.97
C PRO A 20 16.81 11.35 -11.96
N SER A 21 16.74 10.55 -10.90
CA SER A 21 15.69 9.56 -10.71
C SER A 21 14.37 10.29 -10.54
N SER A 22 13.35 9.94 -11.34
CA SER A 22 11.99 10.45 -11.18
C SER A 22 11.27 9.88 -9.95
N ILE A 23 11.88 8.92 -9.27
CA ILE A 23 11.38 8.32 -8.03
C ILE A 23 11.50 9.35 -6.90
N THR A 24 10.41 9.54 -6.17
CA THR A 24 10.40 10.37 -4.95
C THR A 24 11.09 9.62 -3.81
N ASP A 25 12.11 10.23 -3.21
CA ASP A 25 12.79 9.69 -2.04
C ASP A 25 12.17 10.26 -0.76
N LEU A 26 11.48 9.42 0.01
CA LEU A 26 10.78 9.83 1.24
C LEU A 26 11.66 9.69 2.50
N THR A 27 12.97 9.45 2.33
CA THR A 27 13.91 9.14 3.41
C THR A 27 14.28 10.36 4.28
N SER A 28 14.06 11.62 3.83
CA SER A 28 14.62 12.81 4.51
C SER A 28 13.67 13.99 4.82
N THR A 29 14.06 14.75 5.85
CA THR A 29 13.59 16.07 6.37
C THR A 29 12.17 16.22 6.93
N HIS A 30 11.17 15.52 6.41
CA HIS A 30 9.78 15.62 6.90
C HIS A 30 9.30 14.28 7.44
N SER A 31 8.35 14.28 8.38
CA SER A 31 7.81 13.00 8.88
C SER A 31 7.14 12.25 7.72
N PHE A 32 7.44 10.96 7.58
CA PHE A 32 6.86 10.10 6.54
C PHE A 32 5.33 10.28 6.43
N ASN A 33 4.65 10.28 7.58
CA ASN A 33 3.20 10.45 7.67
C ASN A 33 2.70 11.79 7.10
N SER A 34 3.46 12.88 7.21
CA SER A 34 3.03 14.16 6.65
C SER A 34 3.17 14.19 5.13
N GLN A 35 4.17 13.50 4.57
CA GLN A 35 4.38 13.43 3.13
C GLN A 35 3.27 12.63 2.45
N ILE A 36 2.91 11.48 3.03
CA ILE A 36 1.89 10.59 2.44
C ILE A 36 0.45 10.96 2.82
N LYS A 37 0.26 11.98 3.65
CA LYS A 37 -1.04 12.35 4.23
C LYS A 37 -2.09 12.62 3.16
N ASP A 38 -1.68 13.31 2.11
CA ASP A 38 -2.54 13.73 1.01
C ASP A 38 -1.98 13.10 -0.29
N GLY A 39 -2.84 12.39 -1.02
CA GLY A 39 -2.48 11.75 -2.29
C GLY A 39 -2.29 10.23 -2.22
N GLU A 40 -1.70 9.68 -3.28
CA GLU A 40 -1.54 8.25 -3.51
C GLU A 40 -0.06 7.93 -3.69
N TYR A 41 0.43 6.91 -3.01
CA TYR A 41 1.85 6.58 -3.01
C TYR A 41 2.04 5.08 -3.15
N PHE A 42 2.84 4.66 -4.12
CA PHE A 42 3.35 3.30 -4.19
C PHE A 42 4.82 3.31 -3.81
N ILE A 43 5.14 2.67 -2.69
CA ILE A 43 6.41 2.88 -1.98
C ILE A 43 7.22 1.58 -1.92
N ASP A 44 8.48 1.66 -2.37
CA ASP A 44 9.50 0.63 -2.16
C ASP A 44 10.24 0.86 -0.84
N PHE A 45 9.96 0.02 0.15
CA PHE A 45 10.73 -0.05 1.40
C PHE A 45 11.93 -0.97 1.18
N TYR A 46 13.12 -0.37 1.16
CA TYR A 46 14.34 -1.04 0.73
C TYR A 46 15.51 -0.86 1.71
N ALA A 47 16.58 -1.61 1.45
CA ALA A 47 17.90 -1.39 2.04
C ALA A 47 18.97 -1.33 0.93
N PRO A 48 19.95 -0.41 0.97
CA PRO A 48 20.92 -0.21 -0.13
C PRO A 48 21.77 -1.45 -0.46
N TRP A 49 22.08 -2.24 0.56
CA TRP A 49 22.87 -3.46 0.44
C TRP A 49 22.06 -4.64 -0.09
N CYS A 50 20.73 -4.55 -0.16
CA CYS A 50 19.87 -5.65 -0.62
C CYS A 50 19.97 -5.85 -2.13
N THR A 51 20.46 -7.02 -2.54
CA THR A 51 20.59 -7.39 -3.96
C THR A 51 19.24 -7.45 -4.68
N HIS A 52 18.17 -7.89 -4.03
CA HIS A 52 16.83 -7.93 -4.63
C HIS A 52 16.27 -6.51 -4.88
N CYS A 53 16.53 -5.57 -3.97
CA CYS A 53 16.17 -4.16 -4.17
C CYS A 53 16.91 -3.54 -5.36
N ARG A 54 18.23 -3.77 -5.46
CA ARG A 54 19.01 -3.27 -6.60
C ARG A 54 18.52 -3.83 -7.95
N LYS A 55 18.04 -5.08 -7.96
CA LYS A 55 17.43 -5.69 -9.16
C LYS A 55 16.07 -5.10 -9.52
N LEU A 56 15.30 -4.65 -8.53
CA LEU A 56 13.99 -4.03 -8.74
C LEU A 56 14.09 -2.58 -9.24
N MET A 57 15.14 -1.86 -8.81
CA MET A 57 15.28 -0.42 -9.05
C MET A 57 15.09 0.03 -10.52
N PRO A 58 15.62 -0.66 -11.56
CA PRO A 58 15.40 -0.26 -12.95
C PRO A 58 13.92 -0.34 -13.37
N THR A 59 13.19 -1.35 -12.90
CA THR A 59 11.76 -1.48 -13.12
C THR A 59 11.00 -0.37 -12.38
N TRP A 60 11.41 -0.08 -11.14
CA TRP A 60 10.79 0.97 -10.31
C TRP A 60 10.97 2.37 -10.92
N GLU A 61 12.14 2.66 -11.49
CA GLU A 61 12.39 3.89 -12.24
C GLU A 61 11.53 3.97 -13.50
N SER A 62 11.31 2.84 -14.17
CA SER A 62 10.47 2.79 -15.38
C SER A 62 9.01 3.04 -15.04
N LEU A 63 8.50 2.43 -13.97
CA LEU A 63 7.14 2.66 -13.45
C LEU A 63 6.92 4.13 -13.08
N SER A 64 7.90 4.72 -12.37
CA SER A 64 7.87 6.16 -12.03
C SER A 64 7.78 7.05 -13.29
N LYS A 65 8.41 6.65 -14.40
CA LYS A 65 8.38 7.40 -15.67
C LYS A 65 7.09 7.18 -16.44
N SER A 66 6.50 5.99 -16.43
CA SER A 66 5.24 5.70 -17.13
C SER A 66 4.05 6.31 -16.40
N ASN A 67 4.07 6.34 -15.07
CA ASN A 67 2.98 6.87 -14.26
C ASN A 67 2.94 8.42 -14.14
N LYS A 68 3.63 9.16 -15.02
CA LYS A 68 3.69 10.64 -14.97
C LYS A 68 2.34 11.35 -15.14
N ARG A 69 1.32 10.65 -15.63
CA ARG A 69 -0.05 11.16 -15.79
C ARG A 69 -1.02 10.64 -14.72
N GLY A 70 -0.59 9.70 -13.90
CA GLY A 70 -1.39 9.13 -12.82
C GLY A 70 -1.34 9.98 -11.55
N SER A 71 -2.29 9.75 -10.65
CA SER A 71 -2.33 10.35 -9.31
C SER A 71 -1.29 9.75 -8.36
N THR A 72 -0.82 8.53 -8.63
CA THR A 72 0.12 7.81 -7.77
C THR A 72 1.56 8.30 -7.89
N VAL A 73 2.15 8.66 -6.77
CA VAL A 73 3.58 8.93 -6.65
C VAL A 73 4.32 7.61 -6.44
N VAL A 74 5.23 7.27 -7.34
CA VAL A 74 6.16 6.15 -7.16
C VAL A 74 7.34 6.62 -6.31
N ALA A 75 7.48 6.03 -5.13
CA ALA A 75 8.41 6.49 -4.11
C ALA A 75 9.26 5.35 -3.54
N LYS A 76 10.28 5.71 -2.76
CA LYS A 76 11.12 4.77 -2.01
C LYS A 76 11.46 5.29 -0.61
N VAL A 77 11.70 4.38 0.31
CA VAL A 77 12.14 4.65 1.69
C VAL A 77 13.31 3.73 2.04
N ASP A 78 14.43 4.32 2.43
CA ASP A 78 15.55 3.55 2.99
C ASP A 78 15.27 3.19 4.46
N CYS A 79 15.01 1.91 4.72
CA CYS A 79 14.74 1.41 6.06
C CYS A 79 15.98 1.33 6.97
N THR A 80 17.19 1.47 6.42
CA THR A 80 18.42 1.57 7.23
C THR A 80 18.53 2.93 7.89
N GLU A 81 17.95 3.97 7.29
CA GLU A 81 17.87 5.32 7.85
C GLU A 81 16.53 5.57 8.57
N ASN A 82 15.45 4.92 8.13
CA ASN A 82 14.08 5.11 8.65
C ASN A 82 13.50 3.86 9.34
N SER A 83 14.31 3.18 10.15
CA SER A 83 13.95 1.91 10.79
C SER A 83 12.65 1.96 11.61
N LYS A 84 12.36 3.08 12.28
CA LYS A 84 11.13 3.28 13.05
C LYS A 84 9.89 3.24 12.15
N VAL A 85 9.89 4.00 11.05
CA VAL A 85 8.79 4.04 10.08
C VAL A 85 8.56 2.64 9.50
N CYS A 86 9.62 1.98 9.06
CA CYS A 86 9.52 0.64 8.48
C CYS A 86 8.97 -0.38 9.48
N LYS A 87 9.35 -0.30 10.75
CA LYS A 87 8.80 -1.15 11.81
C LYS A 87 7.32 -0.85 12.10
N GLU A 88 6.93 0.42 12.07
CA GLU A 88 5.54 0.86 12.32
C GLU A 88 4.58 0.39 11.22
N VAL A 89 4.99 0.50 9.95
CA VAL A 89 4.19 0.00 8.80
C VAL A 89 4.31 -1.51 8.61
N GLY A 90 5.17 -2.18 9.37
CA GLY A 90 5.23 -3.65 9.43
C GLY A 90 6.15 -4.31 8.41
N VAL A 91 7.16 -3.60 7.89
CA VAL A 91 8.18 -4.17 6.98
C VAL A 91 8.95 -5.30 7.69
N ARG A 92 8.91 -6.51 7.11
CA ARG A 92 9.59 -7.71 7.64
C ARG A 92 10.78 -8.18 6.79
N GLY A 93 10.89 -7.67 5.56
CA GLY A 93 11.93 -8.04 4.60
C GLY A 93 12.06 -6.99 3.50
N TYR A 94 13.01 -7.17 2.58
CA TYR A 94 13.26 -6.21 1.50
C TYR A 94 13.35 -6.87 0.12
N PRO A 95 12.85 -6.23 -0.94
CA PRO A 95 11.99 -5.04 -0.89
C PRO A 95 10.56 -5.43 -0.47
N THR A 96 9.90 -4.53 0.24
CA THR A 96 8.46 -4.59 0.56
C THR A 96 7.77 -3.43 -0.15
N LEU A 97 6.75 -3.74 -0.96
CA LEU A 97 6.05 -2.77 -1.80
C LEU A 97 4.68 -2.52 -1.20
N MET A 98 4.37 -1.27 -0.88
CA MET A 98 3.12 -0.93 -0.18
C MET A 98 2.43 0.26 -0.83
N TYR A 99 1.11 0.18 -0.95
CA TYR A 99 0.27 1.23 -1.52
C TYR A 99 -0.45 2.01 -0.42
N PHE A 100 -0.21 3.32 -0.40
CA PHE A 100 -0.85 4.25 0.52
C PHE A 100 -1.79 5.17 -0.25
N LYS A 101 -2.92 5.50 0.37
CA LYS A 101 -3.87 6.48 -0.15
C LYS A 101 -4.38 7.33 1.00
N GLU A 102 -4.13 8.62 0.94
CA GLU A 102 -4.60 9.61 1.92
C GLU A 102 -4.13 9.28 3.34
N GLY A 103 -2.84 8.94 3.46
CA GLY A 103 -2.18 8.64 4.73
C GLY A 103 -2.42 7.23 5.29
N VAL A 104 -3.27 6.41 4.66
CA VAL A 104 -3.52 5.02 5.11
C VAL A 104 -2.92 3.99 4.17
N LEU A 105 -2.37 2.92 4.75
CA LEU A 105 -1.88 1.75 4.03
C LEU A 105 -3.05 0.91 3.55
N LEU A 106 -3.31 0.89 2.24
CA LEU A 106 -4.35 0.04 1.66
C LEU A 106 -3.89 -1.42 1.63
N GLU A 107 -2.72 -1.67 1.06
CA GLU A 107 -2.29 -3.04 0.75
C GLU A 107 -0.76 -3.14 0.62
N GLU A 108 -0.22 -4.31 0.94
CA GLU A 108 1.14 -4.70 0.57
C GLU A 108 1.07 -5.57 -0.71
N TYR A 109 1.85 -5.22 -1.71
CA TYR A 109 1.86 -5.91 -3.00
C TYR A 109 2.76 -7.14 -2.98
N GLU A 110 2.18 -8.33 -3.18
CA GLU A 110 2.90 -9.62 -3.24
C GLU A 110 2.99 -10.20 -4.65
N GLY A 111 2.51 -9.47 -5.67
CA GLY A 111 2.52 -9.89 -7.05
C GLY A 111 3.90 -9.86 -7.74
N ARG A 112 3.89 -10.17 -9.03
CA ARG A 112 5.09 -10.18 -9.88
C ARG A 112 5.64 -8.77 -10.06
N ARG A 113 6.96 -8.62 -10.09
CA ARG A 113 7.62 -7.31 -10.14
C ARG A 113 8.09 -6.91 -11.54
N SER A 114 7.36 -7.35 -12.58
CA SER A 114 7.59 -6.84 -13.93
C SER A 114 6.95 -5.46 -14.09
N LEU A 115 7.42 -4.65 -15.05
CA LEU A 115 6.86 -3.31 -15.25
C LEU A 115 5.34 -3.36 -15.47
N LYS A 116 4.88 -4.26 -16.36
CA LYS A 116 3.47 -4.42 -16.69
C LYS A 116 2.63 -4.80 -15.46
N ASP A 117 3.10 -5.77 -14.67
CA ASP A 117 2.35 -6.23 -13.49
C ASP A 117 2.21 -5.10 -12.44
N LEU A 118 3.21 -4.22 -12.33
CA LEU A 118 3.16 -3.06 -11.43
C LEU A 118 2.28 -1.93 -11.98
N GLU A 119 2.26 -1.71 -13.30
CA GLU A 119 1.37 -0.76 -13.97
C GLU A 119 -0.10 -1.18 -13.80
N ASP A 120 -0.42 -2.44 -14.11
CA ASP A 120 -1.77 -3.00 -13.93
C ASP A 120 -2.24 -2.88 -12.46
N TYR A 121 -1.32 -3.09 -11.51
CA TYR A 121 -1.60 -2.92 -10.08
C TYR A 121 -1.91 -1.46 -9.72
N VAL A 122 -1.09 -0.50 -10.19
CA VAL A 122 -1.32 0.92 -9.94
C VAL A 122 -2.67 1.36 -10.51
N GLU A 123 -3.03 0.92 -11.71
CA GLU A 123 -4.35 1.20 -12.30
C GLU A 123 -5.49 0.66 -11.42
N THR A 124 -5.37 -0.59 -10.95
CA THR A 124 -6.35 -1.18 -10.03
C THR A 124 -6.48 -0.37 -8.74
N MET A 125 -5.36 0.08 -8.16
CA MET A 125 -5.35 0.85 -6.92
C MET A 125 -5.88 2.29 -7.10
N ASN A 126 -5.74 2.88 -8.28
CA ASN A 126 -6.33 4.18 -8.59
C ASN A 126 -7.87 4.15 -8.50
N GLU A 127 -8.46 3.01 -8.88
CA GLU A 127 -9.91 2.80 -8.78
C GLU A 127 -10.39 2.55 -7.34
N THR A 128 -9.50 2.24 -6.39
CA THR A 128 -9.85 2.08 -4.97
C THR A 128 -9.91 3.42 -4.22
N CYS A 129 -10.32 3.41 -2.94
CA CYS A 129 -10.37 4.61 -2.11
C CYS A 129 -9.71 4.41 -0.73
N GLY A 130 -9.07 5.47 -0.23
CA GLY A 130 -8.41 5.53 1.08
C GLY A 130 -9.20 6.33 2.11
N ALA A 131 -8.52 6.93 3.08
CA ALA A 131 -9.16 7.57 4.24
C ALA A 131 -10.35 8.51 3.93
N ASN A 132 -10.29 9.28 2.84
CA ASN A 132 -11.37 10.19 2.42
C ASN A 132 -12.38 9.51 1.46
N CYS A 133 -12.62 8.21 1.58
CA CYS A 133 -13.65 7.53 0.79
C CYS A 133 -15.05 7.98 1.20
N ASP A 134 -15.59 8.96 0.47
CA ASP A 134 -16.96 9.45 0.61
C ASP A 134 -17.98 8.44 0.04
N GLN A 135 -19.27 8.78 0.16
CA GLN A 135 -20.36 7.92 -0.30
C GLN A 135 -20.24 7.56 -1.79
N GLN A 136 -19.90 8.51 -2.66
CA GLN A 136 -19.84 8.30 -4.10
C GLN A 136 -18.65 7.40 -4.48
N LYS A 137 -17.48 7.64 -3.87
CA LYS A 137 -16.30 6.79 -4.05
C LYS A 137 -16.57 5.39 -3.54
N LEU A 138 -17.17 5.25 -2.36
CA LEU A 138 -17.50 3.96 -1.77
C LEU A 138 -18.44 3.17 -2.68
N GLU A 139 -19.50 3.79 -3.20
CA GLU A 139 -20.41 3.17 -4.16
C GLU A 139 -19.68 2.74 -5.44
N THR A 140 -18.76 3.57 -5.96
CA THR A 140 -17.97 3.22 -7.15
C THR A 140 -17.12 1.98 -6.90
N VAL A 141 -16.42 1.93 -5.76
CA VAL A 141 -15.52 0.82 -5.42
C VAL A 141 -16.29 -0.44 -5.04
N SER A 142 -17.45 -0.32 -4.38
CA SER A 142 -18.23 -1.47 -3.93
C SER A 142 -19.11 -2.06 -5.04
N ASN A 143 -19.55 -1.26 -6.02
CA ASN A 143 -20.35 -1.72 -7.17
C ASN A 143 -19.51 -2.39 -8.28
N ARG A 144 -18.18 -2.41 -8.15
CA ARG A 144 -17.33 -3.16 -9.08
C ARG A 144 -17.74 -4.63 -9.08
N LYS A 145 -17.46 -5.31 -10.19
CA LYS A 145 -17.64 -6.76 -10.26
C LYS A 145 -16.74 -7.44 -9.24
N GLY A 146 -17.33 -8.28 -8.39
CA GLY A 146 -16.62 -9.03 -7.35
C GLY A 146 -16.76 -8.39 -5.97
N ASP A 147 -16.01 -8.93 -5.03
CA ASP A 147 -16.09 -8.53 -3.63
C ASP A 147 -15.14 -7.37 -3.33
N THR A 148 -15.57 -6.47 -2.45
CA THR A 148 -14.77 -5.37 -1.91
C THR A 148 -14.80 -5.42 -0.38
N LEU A 149 -13.64 -5.58 0.23
CA LEU A 149 -13.44 -5.47 1.67
C LEU A 149 -13.19 -4.01 2.06
N VAL A 150 -14.06 -3.46 2.90
CA VAL A 150 -13.96 -2.07 3.38
C VAL A 150 -13.67 -2.05 4.87
N ARG A 151 -12.65 -1.29 5.27
CA ARG A 151 -12.35 -1.02 6.69
C ARG A 151 -12.74 0.40 7.08
N TYR A 152 -13.60 0.50 8.08
CA TYR A 152 -14.03 1.75 8.72
C TYR A 152 -13.26 1.94 10.03
N PHE A 153 -12.58 3.07 10.23
CA PHE A 153 -11.71 3.30 11.38
C PHE A 153 -11.76 4.77 11.87
N ASP A 154 -11.47 5.02 13.15
CA ASP A 154 -11.42 6.39 13.73
C ASP A 154 -9.99 6.82 14.09
N GLN A 155 -9.22 5.89 14.65
CA GLN A 155 -7.83 6.06 15.08
C GLN A 155 -7.08 4.77 14.69
N GLY A 156 -5.80 4.89 14.34
CA GLY A 156 -4.97 3.86 13.70
C GLY A 156 -4.72 2.53 14.44
N GLY A 157 -5.74 1.93 15.04
CA GLY A 157 -5.73 0.56 15.58
C GLY A 157 -6.05 -0.45 14.48
N TRP A 158 -5.45 -1.65 14.57
CA TRP A 158 -5.55 -2.74 13.58
C TRP A 158 -4.78 -2.54 12.27
N VAL A 159 -3.79 -1.63 12.21
CA VAL A 159 -3.02 -1.42 10.96
C VAL A 159 -2.23 -2.67 10.57
N LYS A 160 -1.59 -3.36 11.51
CA LYS A 160 -0.77 -4.56 11.21
C LYS A 160 -1.63 -5.72 10.74
N GLU A 161 -2.73 -5.96 11.43
CA GLU A 161 -3.72 -6.97 11.09
C GLU A 161 -4.40 -6.65 9.76
N TRP A 162 -4.63 -5.36 9.47
CA TRP A 162 -5.13 -4.93 8.16
C TRP A 162 -4.17 -5.29 7.03
N VAL A 163 -2.85 -5.14 7.20
CA VAL A 163 -1.88 -5.57 6.17
C VAL A 163 -2.02 -7.06 5.86
N GLU A 164 -2.15 -7.89 6.88
CA GLU A 164 -2.29 -9.34 6.69
C GLU A 164 -3.65 -9.71 6.09
N LEU A 165 -4.72 -9.03 6.52
CA LEU A 165 -6.06 -9.22 5.98
C LEU A 165 -6.16 -8.77 4.52
N SER A 166 -5.53 -7.65 4.14
CA SER A 166 -5.56 -7.13 2.78
C SER A 166 -4.74 -7.99 1.81
N LYS A 167 -3.66 -8.62 2.27
CA LYS A 167 -2.97 -9.68 1.50
C LYS A 167 -3.90 -10.85 1.18
N ARG A 168 -4.62 -11.35 2.18
CA ARG A 168 -5.60 -12.41 1.97
C ARG A 168 -6.72 -11.99 1.02
N ALA A 169 -7.15 -10.74 1.09
CA ALA A 169 -8.09 -10.16 0.13
C ALA A 169 -7.50 -10.16 -1.29
N GLN A 170 -6.26 -9.71 -1.47
CA GLN A 170 -5.55 -9.72 -2.75
C GLN A 170 -5.50 -11.13 -3.37
N GLU A 171 -5.11 -12.15 -2.58
CA GLU A 171 -5.05 -13.54 -3.04
C GLU A 171 -6.43 -14.11 -3.45
N ALA A 172 -7.48 -13.67 -2.76
CA ALA A 172 -8.86 -14.06 -3.07
C ALA A 172 -9.50 -13.23 -4.21
N GLY A 173 -8.76 -12.27 -4.79
CA GLY A 173 -9.30 -11.36 -5.81
C GLY A 173 -10.33 -10.36 -5.28
N VAL A 174 -10.29 -10.10 -3.96
CA VAL A 174 -11.16 -9.15 -3.25
C VAL A 174 -10.47 -7.79 -3.23
N ALA A 175 -11.16 -6.76 -3.70
CA ALA A 175 -10.66 -5.40 -3.67
C ALA A 175 -10.65 -4.85 -2.24
N VAL A 176 -9.82 -3.85 -1.96
CA VAL A 176 -9.78 -3.20 -0.63
C VAL A 176 -10.08 -1.71 -0.70
N ALA A 177 -10.71 -1.21 0.35
CA ALA A 177 -10.92 0.21 0.57
C ALA A 177 -10.94 0.53 2.07
N GLN A 178 -10.73 1.82 2.39
CA GLN A 178 -10.81 2.27 3.77
C GLN A 178 -11.65 3.54 3.89
N VAL A 179 -12.24 3.77 5.06
CA VAL A 179 -13.05 4.95 5.38
C VAL A 179 -12.64 5.47 6.74
N ASP A 180 -12.15 6.71 6.80
CA ASP A 180 -11.87 7.40 8.06
C ASP A 180 -13.17 8.01 8.61
N CYS A 181 -13.65 7.44 9.70
CA CYS A 181 -14.88 7.85 10.36
C CYS A 181 -14.80 9.22 11.03
N SER A 182 -13.60 9.72 11.31
CA SER A 182 -13.44 11.11 11.77
C SER A 182 -13.80 12.12 10.67
N LYS A 183 -13.76 11.69 9.41
CA LYS A 183 -14.11 12.49 8.22
C LYS A 183 -15.49 12.16 7.69
N HIS A 184 -15.89 10.88 7.76
CA HIS A 184 -17.11 10.34 7.16
C HIS A 184 -18.04 9.67 8.17
N PHE A 185 -18.37 10.38 9.24
CA PHE A 185 -19.17 9.87 10.36
C PHE A 185 -20.48 9.17 9.92
N GLY A 186 -21.22 9.77 9.00
CA GLY A 186 -22.50 9.23 8.51
C GLY A 186 -22.35 7.86 7.82
N LEU A 187 -21.23 7.59 7.15
CA LEU A 187 -20.96 6.28 6.55
C LEU A 187 -20.72 5.23 7.63
N CYS A 188 -19.96 5.60 8.67
CA CYS A 188 -19.64 4.69 9.75
C CYS A 188 -20.86 4.33 10.61
N GLN A 189 -21.77 5.29 10.82
CA GLN A 189 -23.05 5.00 11.47
C GLN A 189 -23.90 3.99 10.70
N LYS A 190 -23.92 4.05 9.36
CA LYS A 190 -24.68 3.09 8.52
C LYS A 190 -24.21 1.66 8.71
N VAL A 191 -22.92 1.44 8.99
CA VAL A 191 -22.36 0.10 9.24
C VAL A 191 -22.45 -0.31 10.71
N GLY A 192 -23.10 0.49 11.56
CA GLY A 192 -23.29 0.21 12.99
C GLY A 192 -22.07 0.58 13.85
N LYS A 193 -21.11 1.35 13.32
CA LYS A 193 -19.96 1.81 14.10
C LYS A 193 -20.36 3.01 14.98
N PRO A 194 -20.20 2.92 16.31
CA PRO A 194 -20.56 4.00 17.24
C PRO A 194 -19.59 5.18 17.13
N ASP A 195 -20.01 6.36 17.62
CA ASP A 195 -19.18 7.56 17.66
C ASP A 195 -17.94 7.36 18.53
N GLY A 196 -16.75 7.62 17.97
CA GLY A 196 -15.43 7.33 18.53
C GLY A 196 -15.01 8.23 19.70
N ARG A 197 -15.93 8.93 20.37
CA ARG A 197 -15.59 9.85 21.48
C ARG A 197 -15.24 9.16 22.80
N SER A 198 -15.40 7.84 22.92
CA SER A 198 -15.23 7.13 24.21
C SER A 198 -14.80 5.66 24.13
N GLY A 199 -14.39 5.15 22.96
CA GLY A 199 -14.01 3.75 22.78
C GLY A 199 -12.53 3.55 22.41
N PRO A 200 -11.93 2.37 22.69
CA PRO A 200 -10.62 2.02 22.15
C PRO A 200 -10.67 2.00 20.62
N ALA A 201 -9.55 2.36 19.97
CA ALA A 201 -9.41 2.34 18.52
C ALA A 201 -9.86 0.99 17.94
N SER A 202 -11.01 0.98 17.28
CA SER A 202 -11.62 -0.23 16.70
C SER A 202 -11.84 -0.02 15.22
N SER A 203 -11.60 -1.08 14.46
CA SER A 203 -11.92 -1.12 13.04
C SER A 203 -13.21 -1.92 12.85
N TYR A 204 -14.03 -1.50 11.90
CA TYR A 204 -15.22 -2.23 11.48
C TYR A 204 -14.96 -2.68 10.04
N LEU A 205 -15.02 -3.97 9.82
CA LEU A 205 -14.77 -4.58 8.52
C LEU A 205 -16.11 -4.93 7.89
N VAL A 206 -16.29 -4.59 6.62
CA VAL A 206 -17.52 -4.90 5.88
C VAL A 206 -17.13 -5.46 4.52
N MET A 207 -17.63 -6.66 4.21
CA MET A 207 -17.55 -7.19 2.85
C MET A 207 -18.72 -6.63 2.04
N TYR A 208 -18.43 -6.11 0.85
CA TYR A 208 -19.42 -5.71 -0.14
C TYR A 208 -19.37 -6.67 -1.31
N THR A 209 -20.54 -7.09 -1.81
CA THR A 209 -20.67 -7.86 -3.05
C THR A 209 -21.65 -7.14 -3.96
N ASP A 210 -21.18 -6.73 -5.15
CA ASP A 210 -21.98 -5.98 -6.13
C ASP A 210 -22.73 -4.79 -5.49
N GLY A 211 -22.02 -4.01 -4.68
CA GLY A 211 -22.54 -2.82 -4.00
C GLY A 211 -23.25 -3.06 -2.68
N ARG A 212 -23.56 -4.31 -2.35
CA ARG A 212 -24.36 -4.64 -1.16
C ARG A 212 -23.47 -4.99 0.02
N PRO A 213 -23.56 -4.29 1.16
CA PRO A 213 -22.86 -4.70 2.36
C PRO A 213 -23.44 -6.03 2.86
N LEU A 214 -22.59 -7.02 3.10
CA LEU A 214 -22.97 -8.31 3.64
C LEU A 214 -23.07 -8.25 5.17
N ARG A 215 -21.92 -8.32 5.83
CA ARG A 215 -21.81 -8.37 7.28
C ARG A 215 -20.76 -7.39 7.77
N THR A 216 -21.10 -6.71 8.86
CA THR A 216 -20.16 -5.91 9.63
C THR A 216 -19.50 -6.77 10.70
N VAL A 217 -18.18 -6.71 10.79
CA VAL A 217 -17.36 -7.33 11.83
C VAL A 217 -16.63 -6.25 12.62
N ASP A 218 -16.90 -6.14 13.91
CA ASP A 218 -16.11 -5.32 14.82
C ASP A 218 -14.82 -6.06 15.16
N THR A 219 -13.65 -5.48 14.88
CA THR A 219 -12.39 -6.18 15.11
C THR A 219 -12.13 -6.49 16.60
N ARG A 220 -12.81 -5.83 17.54
CA ARG A 220 -12.72 -6.16 18.98
C ARG A 220 -13.36 -7.50 19.33
N SER A 221 -14.28 -8.00 18.51
CA SER A 221 -14.89 -9.33 18.67
C SER A 221 -14.13 -10.42 17.92
N THR A 222 -12.98 -10.10 17.34
CA THR A 222 -12.15 -11.06 16.60
C THR A 222 -10.91 -11.41 17.39
N ARG A 223 -10.47 -12.67 17.28
CA ARG A 223 -9.24 -13.14 17.96
C ARG A 223 -7.97 -12.80 17.19
N ASN A 224 -8.05 -12.84 15.87
CA ASN A 224 -6.96 -12.63 14.93
C ASN A 224 -7.54 -12.41 13.51
N VAL A 225 -6.65 -12.28 12.52
CA VAL A 225 -7.01 -12.07 11.10
C VAL A 225 -7.84 -13.23 10.53
N ASP A 226 -7.53 -14.47 10.88
CA ASP A 226 -8.30 -15.65 10.41
C ASP A 226 -9.75 -15.63 10.91
N ASP A 227 -9.92 -15.30 12.18
CA ASP A 227 -11.24 -15.21 12.81
C ASP A 227 -12.04 -14.05 12.21
N ALA A 228 -11.39 -12.91 11.92
CA ALA A 228 -12.01 -11.79 11.21
C ALA A 228 -12.45 -12.17 9.78
N TRP A 229 -11.58 -12.84 9.01
CA TRP A 229 -11.88 -13.32 7.67
C TRP A 229 -13.06 -14.31 7.66
N TYR A 230 -13.05 -15.27 8.57
CA TYR A 230 -14.14 -16.24 8.70
C TYR A 230 -15.48 -15.56 9.05
N GLN A 231 -15.47 -14.56 9.94
CA GLN A 231 -16.67 -13.81 10.28
C GLN A 231 -17.21 -12.98 9.10
N LEU A 232 -16.34 -12.47 8.21
CA LEU A 232 -16.74 -11.68 7.03
C LEU A 232 -17.50 -12.50 5.98
N HIS A 233 -17.10 -13.74 5.75
CA HIS A 233 -17.77 -14.64 4.80
C HIS A 233 -18.98 -15.37 5.39
N GLY A 234 -19.21 -15.23 6.70
CA GLY A 234 -20.18 -16.02 7.43
C GLY A 234 -19.70 -17.46 7.63
N LYS A 235 -20.24 -18.13 8.66
CA LYS A 235 -20.25 -19.58 8.62
C LYS A 235 -21.07 -19.92 7.38
N ASN A 236 -20.51 -20.66 6.42
CA ASN A 236 -21.38 -21.48 5.60
C ASN A 236 -22.25 -22.27 6.59
N GLU A 237 -23.55 -21.98 6.61
CA GLU A 237 -24.51 -22.90 7.19
C GLU A 237 -24.35 -24.22 6.42
N THR A 238 -24.11 -25.31 7.14
CA THR A 238 -24.01 -26.72 6.69
C THR A 238 -22.76 -27.06 5.85
N GLU A 239 -21.97 -28.12 6.12
CA GLU A 239 -22.11 -29.37 6.89
C GLU A 239 -20.84 -29.67 7.72
#